data_AF-A0A507E2Q5-F1
#
_entry.id   AF-A0A507E2Q5-F1
#
_cell.length_a   1.000
_cell.length_b   1.000
_cell.length_c   1.000
_cell.angle_alpha   90.00
_cell.angle_beta   90.00
_cell.angle_gamma   90.00
#
_symmetry.space_group_name_H-M   'P 1'
#
loop_
_entity.id
_entity.type
_entity.pdbx_description
1 polymer ?
#
loop_
_entity_poly.entity_id
_entity_poly.type
_entity_poly.pdbx_seq_one_letter_code
_entity_poly.pdbx_strand_id
1 'polypeptide(L)'
;MSFKLPTLSRPRRINFRSTRTLRLVLLILIIVKGLHVVWTWPRNRFSLWGNQATTTTPLWNTLPGTTGLEGNAGRYWRPRPTLKRTLAKPTPLCLVTMWESGSLPDYIRTSLDSFGAARQGEGDDAFAELYFFFPPSMSIRALKTLYGGEANWPANVHAVDIGDVHEDWKREGWQGFVGDHLCRLYGVERMSEECVNLGKMVDKRFAEGGNPLVQLRPVYGELFAPWISTSRCSSWAWADLDTVWGDLGGLLNAPLYLTQTDVFTIGFGDENRVYTRGQLTGFNQHKTPGVNTVWRKCSDLATIAAATAFFGRDGWAALDEGCTTRAVIESGLTLTAVPIQEADWGAALVRFENGILLACRIKENTPENRNLCRTAMRDRARALGTPNRISPFKVEPTASTPLVLEQPAGWNTTCSGWLPLEDTYCVRDGTLWDRNAVWAQIITDRGISAATRSVEYKHPPALDPRTIRVPVPSSTSTAELEILEAVVFHMQSWKKRLNVTDHPLELNARALRDNTAAIEVFDDVVDGRSNGVTIRVVEP
;
A
#
# COMPACT_ATOMS: atom_id res chain seq x y z
N MET A 1 -6.75 -48.79 -29.31
CA MET A 1 -5.66 -47.89 -29.72
C MET A 1 -4.84 -47.57 -28.49
N SER A 2 -3.58 -48.01 -28.45
CA SER A 2 -2.73 -47.98 -27.26
C SER A 2 -1.51 -47.10 -27.57
N PHE A 3 -1.36 -45.99 -26.85
CA PHE A 3 -0.24 -45.05 -27.03
C PHE A 3 0.98 -45.51 -26.23
N LYS A 4 2.07 -45.85 -26.94
CA LYS A 4 3.40 -46.07 -26.35
C LYS A 4 4.11 -44.71 -26.17
N LEU A 5 4.60 -44.46 -24.97
CA LEU A 5 5.52 -43.34 -24.67
C LEU A 5 6.97 -43.69 -25.08
N PRO A 6 7.78 -42.71 -25.53
CA PRO A 6 9.16 -42.96 -25.93
C PRO A 6 10.12 -43.00 -24.73
N THR A 7 11.06 -43.93 -24.80
CA THR A 7 12.16 -44.15 -23.84
C THR A 7 13.21 -43.03 -23.90
N LEU A 8 13.47 -42.38 -22.76
CA LEU A 8 14.57 -41.43 -22.56
C LEU A 8 15.93 -42.15 -22.50
N SER A 9 16.87 -41.72 -23.34
CA SER A 9 18.27 -42.16 -23.36
C SER A 9 19.08 -41.55 -22.20
N ARG A 10 19.90 -42.38 -21.54
CA ARG A 10 20.82 -41.99 -20.45
C ARG A 10 21.84 -40.92 -20.89
N PRO A 11 22.23 -39.97 -20.02
CA PRO A 11 23.26 -38.98 -20.33
C PRO A 11 24.67 -39.61 -20.33
N ARG A 12 25.47 -39.23 -21.33
CA ARG A 12 26.90 -39.58 -21.44
C ARG A 12 27.68 -38.90 -20.31
N ARG A 13 28.44 -39.68 -19.53
CA ARG A 13 29.45 -39.17 -18.59
C ARG A 13 30.61 -38.54 -19.38
N ILE A 14 30.82 -37.24 -19.21
CA ILE A 14 32.04 -36.55 -19.67
C ILE A 14 33.08 -36.67 -18.54
N ASN A 15 34.13 -37.45 -18.77
CA ASN A 15 35.29 -37.54 -17.87
C ASN A 15 36.21 -36.35 -18.10
N PHE A 16 36.12 -35.32 -17.24
CA PHE A 16 37.13 -34.27 -17.15
C PHE A 16 38.30 -34.74 -16.28
N ARG A 17 39.37 -35.24 -16.89
CA ARG A 17 40.69 -35.35 -16.24
C ARG A 17 41.36 -33.98 -16.32
N SER A 18 41.11 -33.10 -15.33
CA SER A 18 41.89 -31.88 -15.16
C SER A 18 43.07 -32.13 -14.23
N THR A 19 44.22 -31.67 -14.67
CA THR A 19 45.57 -31.97 -14.17
C THR A 19 45.90 -31.22 -12.88
N ARG A 20 46.75 -31.83 -12.04
CA ARG A 20 47.23 -31.32 -10.74
C ARG A 20 47.77 -29.88 -10.79
N THR A 21 48.16 -29.39 -11.96
CA THR A 21 48.69 -28.05 -12.19
C THR A 21 47.68 -26.94 -11.90
N LEU A 22 46.38 -27.15 -12.17
CA LEU A 22 45.36 -26.11 -11.95
C LEU A 22 45.06 -25.86 -10.46
N ARG A 23 45.20 -26.90 -9.63
CA ARG A 23 45.02 -26.78 -8.17
C ARG A 23 46.17 -26.04 -7.50
N LEU A 24 47.39 -26.17 -8.04
CA LEU A 24 48.56 -25.48 -7.50
C LEU A 24 48.50 -23.96 -7.76
N VAL A 25 48.03 -23.55 -8.95
CA VAL A 25 47.86 -22.13 -9.30
C VAL A 25 46.79 -21.47 -8.44
N LEU A 26 45.68 -22.17 -8.17
CA LEU A 26 44.62 -21.65 -7.30
C LEU A 26 45.08 -21.47 -5.84
N LEU A 27 45.94 -22.39 -5.34
CA LEU A 27 46.47 -22.32 -3.97
C LEU A 27 47.46 -21.14 -3.81
N ILE A 28 48.31 -20.88 -4.81
CA ILE A 28 49.25 -19.76 -4.81
C ILE A 28 48.51 -18.42 -4.80
N LEU A 29 47.41 -18.30 -5.57
CA LEU A 29 46.61 -17.06 -5.60
C LEU A 29 45.90 -16.77 -4.27
N ILE A 30 45.51 -17.79 -3.51
CA ILE A 30 44.90 -17.64 -2.18
C ILE A 30 45.95 -17.19 -1.15
N ILE A 31 47.17 -17.75 -1.21
CA ILE A 31 48.26 -17.39 -0.29
C ILE A 31 48.73 -15.94 -0.53
N VAL A 32 48.81 -15.49 -1.79
CA VAL A 32 49.21 -14.11 -2.13
C VAL A 32 48.18 -13.08 -1.66
N LYS A 33 46.87 -13.39 -1.68
CA LYS A 33 45.84 -12.51 -1.11
C LYS A 33 45.84 -12.46 0.42
N GLY A 34 46.20 -13.56 1.10
CA GLY A 34 46.28 -13.62 2.56
C GLY A 34 47.43 -12.78 3.15
N LEU A 35 48.50 -12.55 2.39
CA LEU A 35 49.70 -11.83 2.85
C LEU A 35 49.60 -10.29 2.72
N HIS A 36 48.51 -9.74 2.21
CA HIS A 36 48.28 -8.28 2.13
C HIS A 36 47.33 -7.70 3.19
N VAL A 37 46.79 -8.53 4.08
CA VAL A 37 45.85 -8.07 5.13
C VAL A 37 46.52 -7.92 6.51
N VAL A 38 47.80 -8.27 6.63
CA VAL A 38 48.58 -8.00 7.84
C VAL A 38 49.45 -6.79 7.54
N TRP A 39 48.99 -5.60 7.91
CA TRP A 39 49.76 -4.41 8.32
C TRP A 39 48.86 -3.18 8.18
N THR A 40 48.19 -2.79 9.27
CA THR A 40 48.11 -1.40 9.79
C THR A 40 47.12 -1.37 10.95
N TRP A 41 47.70 -1.37 12.15
CA TRP A 41 47.07 -0.98 13.40
C TRP A 41 47.80 0.30 13.85
N PRO A 42 47.10 1.25 14.51
CA PRO A 42 47.71 1.84 15.69
C PRO A 42 46.80 1.80 16.92
N ARG A 43 47.49 1.58 18.05
CA ARG A 43 47.05 1.56 19.44
C ARG A 43 46.85 2.98 20.01
N ASN A 44 45.93 3.11 20.97
CA ASN A 44 46.08 3.69 22.34
C ASN A 44 44.67 3.78 22.98
N ARG A 45 44.30 3.21 24.14
CA ARG A 45 44.78 3.13 25.55
C ARG A 45 44.04 4.10 26.50
N PHE A 46 43.78 3.58 27.72
CA PHE A 46 43.21 4.16 28.97
C PHE A 46 41.67 4.12 29.09
N SER A 47 41.02 3.34 29.98
CA SER A 47 41.03 3.18 31.48
C SER A 47 39.69 3.71 32.02
N LEU A 48 39.05 3.31 33.12
CA LEU A 48 39.10 2.30 34.19
C LEU A 48 37.77 2.57 34.96
N TRP A 49 37.04 1.51 35.37
CA TRP A 49 36.16 1.39 36.55
C TRP A 49 35.01 2.37 36.85
N GLY A 50 33.85 1.77 37.20
CA GLY A 50 32.84 2.43 38.03
C GLY A 50 31.50 1.70 38.07
N ASN A 51 31.36 0.69 38.95
CA ASN A 51 30.05 0.18 39.39
C ASN A 51 29.38 1.20 40.34
N GLN A 52 28.08 1.46 40.18
CA GLN A 52 27.08 1.38 41.26
C GLN A 52 25.66 1.69 40.76
N ALA A 53 24.70 0.92 41.28
CA ALA A 53 23.27 1.01 41.05
C ALA A 53 22.63 2.17 41.82
N THR A 54 21.53 2.76 41.31
CA THR A 54 20.23 2.91 42.00
C THR A 54 19.20 3.71 41.17
N THR A 55 18.03 3.08 40.97
CA THR A 55 16.64 3.58 40.94
C THR A 55 16.27 5.01 40.45
N THR A 56 15.26 5.03 39.56
CA THR A 56 14.08 5.94 39.43
C THR A 56 13.91 6.80 38.16
N THR A 57 12.69 6.68 37.61
CA THR A 57 11.92 7.55 36.68
C THR A 57 12.34 7.69 35.21
N PRO A 58 11.43 7.44 34.23
CA PRO A 58 11.68 7.77 32.84
C PRO A 58 11.40 9.27 32.58
N LEU A 59 12.47 9.99 32.26
CA LEU A 59 12.46 11.34 31.72
C LEU A 59 11.99 11.32 30.25
N TRP A 60 10.97 12.11 29.97
CA TRP A 60 10.61 12.52 28.62
C TRP A 60 11.69 13.46 28.08
N ASN A 61 12.26 13.10 26.93
CA ASN A 61 13.16 13.98 26.20
C ASN A 61 12.41 15.20 25.66
N THR A 62 12.69 16.36 26.25
CA THR A 62 12.45 17.68 25.67
C THR A 62 13.38 17.91 24.48
N LEU A 63 12.81 18.31 23.33
CA LEU A 63 13.57 18.89 22.22
C LEU A 63 13.74 20.41 22.42
N PRO A 64 14.86 21.01 21.96
CA PRO A 64 15.18 22.41 22.15
C PRO A 64 14.58 23.32 21.07
N GLY A 65 14.20 24.54 21.47
CA GLY A 65 14.24 25.71 20.59
C GLY A 65 12.91 26.25 20.08
N THR A 66 12.21 27.03 20.91
CA THR A 66 11.50 28.24 20.46
C THR A 66 11.65 29.33 21.52
N THR A 67 12.48 30.33 21.23
CA THR A 67 12.64 31.52 22.06
C THR A 67 11.61 32.57 21.67
N GLY A 68 10.75 32.92 22.64
CA GLY A 68 10.34 34.29 22.99
C GLY A 68 9.59 35.14 21.96
N LEU A 69 8.37 35.57 22.33
CA LEU A 69 8.11 36.94 22.81
C LEU A 69 6.66 37.07 23.29
N GLU A 70 6.50 37.34 24.59
CA GLU A 70 5.29 37.86 25.23
C GLU A 70 5.22 39.39 25.05
N GLY A 71 4.00 39.95 25.06
CA GLY A 71 3.81 41.41 25.13
C GLY A 71 2.38 41.94 25.06
N ASN A 72 1.66 41.84 26.20
CA ASN A 72 0.68 42.78 26.79
C ASN A 72 -0.55 43.35 26.01
N ALA A 73 -1.72 42.88 26.48
CA ALA A 73 -2.83 43.62 27.11
C ALA A 73 -3.44 44.90 26.46
N GLY A 74 -4.70 44.74 26.01
CA GLY A 74 -5.83 45.56 26.47
C GLY A 74 -6.42 46.60 25.51
N ARG A 75 -7.63 46.33 24.99
CA ARG A 75 -8.78 47.28 24.91
C ARG A 75 -10.04 46.62 24.33
N TYR A 76 -11.17 46.94 24.94
CA TYR A 76 -12.51 46.46 24.65
C TYR A 76 -12.97 46.77 23.22
N TRP A 77 -13.36 45.73 22.49
CA TRP A 77 -14.40 45.77 21.45
C TRP A 77 -15.18 44.45 21.54
N ARG A 78 -16.52 44.52 21.54
CA ARG A 78 -17.39 43.35 21.35
C ARG A 78 -17.79 43.26 19.87
N PRO A 79 -17.20 42.35 19.07
CA PRO A 79 -17.83 41.90 17.83
C PRO A 79 -18.69 40.66 18.13
N ARG A 80 -19.84 40.58 17.46
CA ARG A 80 -20.73 39.41 17.46
C ARG A 80 -19.92 38.15 17.10
N PRO A 81 -20.10 36.99 17.77
CA PRO A 81 -19.47 35.75 17.34
C PRO A 81 -20.25 35.20 16.13
N THR A 82 -19.95 35.68 14.94
CA THR A 82 -19.91 34.77 13.79
C THR A 82 -18.53 34.13 13.82
N LEU A 83 -18.40 33.08 14.62
CA LEU A 83 -17.39 32.06 14.41
C LEU A 83 -17.68 31.42 13.05
N LYS A 84 -17.22 32.07 11.96
CA LYS A 84 -16.58 31.29 10.91
C LYS A 84 -15.36 30.68 11.59
N ARG A 85 -15.58 29.56 12.27
CA ARG A 85 -14.52 28.65 12.64
C ARG A 85 -13.88 28.33 11.29
N THR A 86 -12.76 28.97 10.98
CA THR A 86 -11.81 28.41 10.03
C THR A 86 -11.65 26.98 10.51
N LEU A 87 -12.26 26.04 9.77
CA LEU A 87 -12.13 24.62 10.08
C LEU A 87 -10.63 24.42 10.24
N ALA A 88 -10.21 24.02 11.44
CA ALA A 88 -8.81 23.73 11.70
C ALA A 88 -8.36 22.82 10.55
N LYS A 89 -7.29 23.23 9.85
CA LYS A 89 -6.80 22.53 8.67
C LYS A 89 -6.81 21.02 8.99
N PRO A 90 -7.54 20.20 8.22
CA PRO A 90 -7.70 18.80 8.55
C PRO A 90 -6.30 18.16 8.59
N THR A 91 -5.96 17.55 9.73
CA THR A 91 -4.68 16.85 9.88
C THR A 91 -4.62 15.72 8.85
N PRO A 92 -3.56 15.64 8.04
CA PRO A 92 -3.51 14.71 6.91
C PRO A 92 -3.58 13.26 7.37
N LEU A 93 -4.01 12.38 6.45
CA LEU A 93 -3.80 10.95 6.58
C LEU A 93 -2.32 10.65 6.30
N CYS A 94 -1.64 9.91 7.16
CA CYS A 94 -0.29 9.46 6.86
C CYS A 94 -0.31 8.05 6.28
N LEU A 95 0.15 7.92 5.06
CA LEU A 95 0.25 6.65 4.35
C LEU A 95 1.64 6.07 4.55
N VAL A 96 1.73 4.77 4.80
CA VAL A 96 2.96 4.00 4.83
C VAL A 96 2.95 3.06 3.64
N THR A 97 4.00 3.09 2.87
CA THR A 97 4.26 2.08 1.86
C THR A 97 5.72 1.70 1.87
N MET A 98 6.05 0.55 1.30
CA MET A 98 7.41 0.06 1.35
C MET A 98 7.78 -0.84 0.21
N TRP A 99 9.08 -0.94 0.00
CA TRP A 99 9.70 -1.86 -0.93
C TRP A 99 10.66 -2.75 -0.17
N GLU A 100 10.49 -4.07 -0.22
CA GLU A 100 11.28 -4.99 0.59
C GLU A 100 12.66 -5.25 -0.02
N SER A 101 12.75 -5.53 -1.32
CA SER A 101 14.01 -5.89 -1.96
C SER A 101 13.95 -5.82 -3.50
N GLY A 102 15.12 -5.84 -4.14
CA GLY A 102 15.24 -5.86 -5.59
C GLY A 102 15.09 -4.48 -6.26
N SER A 103 15.16 -4.46 -7.59
CA SER A 103 14.94 -3.25 -8.39
C SER A 103 13.48 -2.81 -8.33
N LEU A 104 13.25 -1.50 -8.25
CA LEU A 104 11.90 -0.94 -8.39
C LEU A 104 11.39 -1.18 -9.81
N PRO A 105 10.22 -1.83 -9.97
CA PRO A 105 9.53 -1.85 -11.24
C PRO A 105 9.13 -0.44 -11.68
N ASP A 106 9.13 -0.18 -12.98
CA ASP A 106 8.81 1.16 -13.49
C ASP A 106 7.39 1.62 -13.11
N TYR A 107 6.46 0.67 -12.95
CA TYR A 107 5.08 0.97 -12.56
C TYR A 107 4.96 1.61 -11.16
N ILE A 108 5.98 1.46 -10.30
CA ILE A 108 6.00 2.09 -8.96
C ILE A 108 5.92 3.61 -9.11
N ARG A 109 6.56 4.20 -10.14
CA ARG A 109 6.45 5.63 -10.42
C ARG A 109 5.01 6.05 -10.63
N THR A 110 4.24 5.29 -11.41
CA THR A 110 2.81 5.55 -11.65
C THR A 110 2.01 5.56 -10.34
N SER A 111 2.28 4.60 -9.45
CA SER A 111 1.63 4.55 -8.13
C SER A 111 1.95 5.80 -7.30
N LEU A 112 3.24 6.14 -7.17
CA LEU A 112 3.70 7.31 -6.43
C LEU A 112 3.18 8.64 -7.02
N ASP A 113 3.16 8.78 -8.35
CA ASP A 113 2.59 9.93 -9.05
C ASP A 113 1.10 10.11 -8.73
N SER A 114 0.34 9.01 -8.62
CA SER A 114 -1.08 9.06 -8.27
C SER A 114 -1.33 9.57 -6.85
N PHE A 115 -0.46 9.24 -5.88
CA PHE A 115 -0.48 9.87 -4.56
C PHE A 115 -0.07 11.35 -4.62
N GLY A 116 0.90 11.68 -5.46
CA GLY A 116 1.36 13.04 -5.75
C GLY A 116 0.27 14.00 -6.19
N ALA A 117 -0.66 13.48 -6.99
CA ALA A 117 -1.79 14.22 -7.53
C ALA A 117 -2.91 14.45 -6.51
N ALA A 118 -2.94 13.74 -5.38
CA ALA A 118 -4.00 13.83 -4.37
C ALA A 118 -3.89 15.07 -3.47
N ARG A 119 -4.31 16.25 -3.96
CA ARG A 119 -4.22 17.55 -3.25
C ARG A 119 -5.55 18.12 -2.76
N GLN A 120 -5.53 18.85 -1.65
CA GLN A 120 -6.67 19.59 -1.09
C GLN A 120 -6.91 20.91 -1.85
N GLY A 121 -7.72 20.85 -2.91
CA GLY A 121 -8.21 22.05 -3.60
C GLY A 121 -7.10 22.92 -4.20
N GLU A 122 -7.30 24.24 -4.21
CA GLU A 122 -6.43 25.23 -4.87
C GLU A 122 -5.12 25.55 -4.09
N GLY A 123 -4.75 24.77 -3.06
CA GLY A 123 -3.57 25.00 -2.21
C GLY A 123 -2.53 23.87 -2.23
N ASP A 124 -1.33 24.11 -1.69
CA ASP A 124 -0.22 23.13 -1.50
C ASP A 124 -0.47 22.08 -0.41
N ASP A 125 -1.69 22.02 0.12
CA ASP A 125 -2.03 21.13 1.22
C ASP A 125 -2.36 19.72 0.70
N ALA A 126 -1.60 18.71 1.14
CA ALA A 126 -1.83 17.33 0.77
C ALA A 126 -3.01 16.72 1.54
N PHE A 127 -3.83 15.87 0.89
CA PHE A 127 -4.83 15.05 1.61
C PHE A 127 -4.16 13.95 2.41
N ALA A 128 -3.07 13.42 1.87
CA ALA A 128 -2.28 12.40 2.51
C ALA A 128 -0.79 12.64 2.29
N GLU A 129 -0.02 12.34 3.32
CA GLU A 129 1.44 12.32 3.30
C GLU A 129 1.88 10.86 3.16
N LEU A 130 2.54 10.50 2.06
CA LEU A 130 3.02 9.15 1.83
C LEU A 130 4.47 9.01 2.28
N TYR A 131 4.72 8.12 3.22
CA TYR A 131 6.07 7.70 3.60
C TYR A 131 6.42 6.40 2.88
N PHE A 132 7.34 6.49 1.93
CA PHE A 132 7.84 5.36 1.15
C PHE A 132 9.17 4.87 1.71
N PHE A 133 9.14 3.74 2.43
CA PHE A 133 10.32 3.15 3.05
C PHE A 133 10.98 2.10 2.15
N PHE A 134 12.31 2.08 2.11
CA PHE A 134 13.07 1.12 1.29
C PHE A 134 14.37 0.68 2.01
N PRO A 135 14.94 -0.48 1.63
CA PRO A 135 16.12 -1.02 2.29
C PRO A 135 17.38 -0.22 1.93
N PRO A 136 18.45 -0.28 2.75
CA PRO A 136 19.71 0.41 2.47
C PRO A 136 20.41 -0.07 1.20
N SER A 137 20.06 -1.28 0.73
CA SER A 137 20.56 -1.82 -0.54
C SER A 137 20.02 -1.06 -1.75
N MET A 138 18.95 -0.29 -1.58
CA MET A 138 18.40 0.59 -2.59
C MET A 138 18.87 2.01 -2.33
N SER A 139 19.70 2.57 -3.22
CA SER A 139 20.12 3.95 -3.05
C SER A 139 18.95 4.92 -3.27
N ILE A 140 18.81 5.94 -2.42
CA ILE A 140 17.92 7.09 -2.67
C ILE A 140 18.15 7.70 -4.06
N ARG A 141 19.39 7.60 -4.59
CA ARG A 141 19.72 8.01 -5.96
C ARG A 141 18.93 7.23 -7.00
N ALA A 142 18.79 5.91 -6.86
CA ALA A 142 18.01 5.09 -7.79
C ALA A 142 16.54 5.53 -7.83
N LEU A 143 15.99 5.89 -6.68
CA LEU A 143 14.64 6.44 -6.56
C LEU A 143 14.53 7.83 -7.19
N LYS A 144 15.49 8.72 -6.97
CA LYS A 144 15.55 10.05 -7.63
C LYS A 144 15.74 9.93 -9.14
N THR A 145 16.46 8.92 -9.62
CA THR A 145 16.64 8.65 -11.06
C THR A 145 15.31 8.32 -11.74
N LEU A 146 14.36 7.67 -11.05
CA LEU A 146 13.02 7.41 -11.61
C LEU A 146 12.30 8.69 -12.05
N TYR A 147 12.63 9.82 -11.43
CA TYR A 147 12.03 11.14 -11.68
C TYR A 147 12.97 12.11 -12.42
N GLY A 148 14.18 11.69 -12.79
CA GLY A 148 15.17 12.59 -13.38
C GLY A 148 15.67 13.69 -12.42
N GLY A 149 15.52 13.50 -11.11
CA GLY A 149 15.98 14.45 -10.08
C GLY A 149 14.92 14.81 -9.03
N GLU A 150 15.34 15.57 -8.02
CA GLU A 150 14.52 15.93 -6.85
C GLU A 150 13.43 16.96 -7.15
N ALA A 151 13.64 17.86 -8.12
CA ALA A 151 12.66 18.88 -8.50
C ALA A 151 11.37 18.31 -9.11
N ASN A 152 11.40 17.04 -9.53
CA ASN A 152 10.33 16.33 -10.21
C ASN A 152 9.59 15.36 -9.27
N TRP A 153 10.06 15.23 -8.04
CA TRP A 153 9.51 14.35 -7.02
C TRP A 153 8.18 14.89 -6.49
N PRO A 154 7.15 14.04 -6.27
CA PRO A 154 5.90 14.50 -5.68
C PRO A 154 6.10 15.07 -4.27
N ALA A 155 5.56 16.25 -4.00
CA ALA A 155 5.85 17.01 -2.77
C ALA A 155 5.35 16.34 -1.47
N ASN A 156 4.29 15.54 -1.56
CA ASN A 156 3.67 14.81 -0.43
C ASN A 156 4.12 13.34 -0.35
N VAL A 157 5.19 12.97 -1.07
CA VAL A 157 5.81 11.66 -0.97
C VAL A 157 7.17 11.83 -0.30
N HIS A 158 7.44 11.07 0.75
CA HIS A 158 8.63 11.12 1.57
C HIS A 158 9.37 9.81 1.44
N ALA A 159 10.48 9.83 0.71
CA ALA A 159 11.36 8.67 0.55
C ALA A 159 12.23 8.50 1.80
N VAL A 160 12.17 7.32 2.44
CA VAL A 160 12.93 7.02 3.67
C VAL A 160 13.80 5.78 3.46
N ASP A 161 15.11 6.00 3.39
CA ASP A 161 16.09 4.92 3.51
C ASP A 161 16.21 4.52 4.98
N ILE A 162 15.83 3.30 5.33
CA ILE A 162 15.92 2.84 6.73
C ILE A 162 17.37 2.82 7.24
N GLY A 163 18.36 2.70 6.36
CA GLY A 163 19.77 2.73 6.72
C GLY A 163 20.27 4.11 7.12
N ASP A 164 19.60 5.17 6.66
CA ASP A 164 19.89 6.55 7.06
C ASP A 164 19.21 6.91 8.40
N VAL A 165 18.23 6.11 8.84
CA VAL A 165 17.54 6.32 10.13
C VAL A 165 18.33 5.76 11.30
N HIS A 166 18.96 4.60 11.14
CA HIS A 166 19.69 3.93 12.22
C HIS A 166 20.88 3.10 11.69
N GLU A 167 22.05 3.27 12.29
CA GLU A 167 23.30 2.62 11.83
C GLU A 167 23.22 1.08 11.82
N ASP A 168 22.56 0.47 12.80
CA ASP A 168 22.37 -0.99 12.74
C ASP A 168 21.48 -1.43 11.57
N TRP A 169 20.44 -0.68 11.23
CA TRP A 169 19.54 -1.03 10.13
C TRP A 169 20.23 -0.85 8.78
N LYS A 170 21.24 0.01 8.69
CA LYS A 170 22.11 0.11 7.51
C LYS A 170 22.83 -1.21 7.21
N ARG A 171 23.27 -1.91 8.26
CA ARG A 171 23.95 -3.21 8.17
C ARG A 171 22.95 -4.37 8.06
N GLU A 172 21.87 -4.31 8.82
CA GLU A 172 20.92 -5.39 9.04
C GLU A 172 19.63 -5.23 8.23
N GLY A 173 19.51 -4.24 7.36
CA GLY A 173 18.33 -4.00 6.53
C GLY A 173 16.99 -4.08 7.29
N TRP A 174 16.02 -4.72 6.65
CA TRP A 174 14.68 -4.90 7.21
C TRP A 174 14.64 -5.82 8.42
N GLN A 175 15.50 -6.84 8.47
CA GLN A 175 15.54 -7.74 9.63
C GLN A 175 15.97 -7.01 10.91
N GLY A 176 16.94 -6.10 10.81
CA GLY A 176 17.35 -5.25 11.93
C GLY A 176 16.25 -4.29 12.37
N PHE A 177 15.58 -3.65 11.41
CA PHE A 177 14.44 -2.76 11.67
C PHE A 177 13.29 -3.49 12.40
N VAL A 178 12.83 -4.61 11.85
CA VAL A 178 11.73 -5.41 12.41
C VAL A 178 12.09 -5.96 13.78
N GLY A 179 13.29 -6.54 13.92
CA GLY A 179 13.76 -7.11 15.17
C GLY A 179 13.82 -6.07 16.29
N ASP A 180 14.47 -4.93 16.06
CA ASP A 180 14.59 -3.84 17.04
C ASP A 180 13.22 -3.31 17.46
N HIS A 181 12.35 -2.97 16.49
CA HIS A 181 11.06 -2.39 16.80
C HIS A 181 10.12 -3.38 17.49
N LEU A 182 9.99 -4.63 17.00
CA LEU A 182 9.12 -5.62 17.64
C LEU A 182 9.57 -5.90 19.08
N CYS A 183 10.88 -6.06 19.31
CA CYS A 183 11.42 -6.24 20.65
C CYS A 183 11.05 -5.11 21.61
N ARG A 184 11.22 -3.85 21.14
CA ARG A 184 10.81 -2.67 21.91
C ARG A 184 9.31 -2.68 22.20
N LEU A 185 8.47 -3.06 21.23
CA LEU A 185 7.02 -3.15 21.41
C LEU A 185 6.60 -4.26 22.40
N TYR A 186 7.40 -5.32 22.56
CA TYR A 186 7.18 -6.33 23.58
C TYR A 186 7.83 -6.00 24.93
N GLY A 187 8.55 -4.88 25.04
CA GLY A 187 9.26 -4.50 26.26
C GLY A 187 10.47 -5.40 26.56
N VAL A 188 11.06 -6.01 25.53
CA VAL A 188 12.18 -6.94 25.65
C VAL A 188 13.46 -6.25 25.18
N GLU A 189 14.56 -6.44 25.92
CA GLU A 189 15.86 -5.89 25.53
C GLU A 189 16.32 -6.47 24.19
N ARG A 190 16.79 -5.60 23.29
CA ARG A 190 17.19 -5.98 21.92
C ARG A 190 18.23 -7.11 21.87
N MET A 191 19.13 -7.18 22.85
CA MET A 191 20.22 -8.16 22.92
C MET A 191 19.86 -9.42 23.71
N SER A 192 18.62 -9.54 24.20
CA SER A 192 18.13 -10.75 24.86
C SER A 192 18.09 -11.95 23.90
N GLU A 193 18.11 -13.16 24.46
CA GLU A 193 18.02 -14.39 23.67
C GLU A 193 16.73 -14.44 22.85
N GLU A 194 15.61 -14.01 23.43
CA GLU A 194 14.30 -13.95 22.80
C GLU A 194 14.31 -13.04 21.56
N CYS A 195 14.89 -11.85 21.69
CA CYS A 195 15.01 -10.91 20.58
C CYS A 195 15.94 -11.38 19.47
N VAL A 196 17.08 -11.97 19.86
CA VAL A 196 18.01 -12.58 18.89
C VAL A 196 17.32 -13.72 18.13
N ASN A 197 16.51 -14.53 18.80
CA ASN A 197 15.78 -15.62 18.17
C ASN A 197 14.67 -15.12 17.24
N LEU A 198 13.91 -14.09 17.65
CA LEU A 198 12.93 -13.42 16.77
C LEU A 198 13.62 -12.90 15.50
N GLY A 199 14.73 -12.18 15.64
CA GLY A 199 15.51 -11.65 14.52
C GLY A 199 15.97 -12.74 13.54
N LYS A 200 16.44 -13.88 14.06
CA LYS A 200 16.81 -15.05 13.22
C LYS A 200 15.62 -15.61 12.44
N MET A 201 14.43 -15.67 13.05
CA MET A 201 13.25 -16.19 12.37
C MET A 201 12.75 -15.24 11.28
N VAL A 202 12.78 -13.92 11.54
CA VAL A 202 12.50 -12.90 10.53
C VAL A 202 13.50 -12.97 9.38
N ASP A 203 14.79 -13.13 9.68
CA ASP A 203 15.86 -13.26 8.69
C ASP A 203 15.70 -14.53 7.83
N LYS A 204 15.46 -15.68 8.48
CA LYS A 204 15.11 -16.93 7.80
C LYS A 204 13.95 -16.70 6.82
N ARG A 205 12.91 -15.99 7.26
CA ARG A 205 11.73 -15.73 6.43
C ARG A 205 12.03 -14.90 5.19
N PHE A 206 12.86 -13.85 5.31
CA PHE A 206 13.33 -13.10 4.15
C PHE A 206 14.18 -13.97 3.22
N ALA A 207 15.09 -14.79 3.77
CA ALA A 207 15.98 -15.65 2.99
C ALA A 207 15.23 -16.73 2.17
N GLU A 208 14.07 -17.17 2.66
CA GLU A 208 13.18 -18.11 1.97
C GLU A 208 12.26 -17.44 0.93
N GLY A 209 12.44 -16.13 0.67
CA GLY A 209 11.61 -15.36 -0.26
C GLY A 209 10.23 -14.99 0.29
N GLY A 210 10.05 -15.06 1.62
CA GLY A 210 8.88 -14.53 2.29
C GLY A 210 8.92 -13.01 2.39
N ASN A 211 7.73 -12.41 2.58
CA ASN A 211 7.53 -10.97 2.73
C ASN A 211 7.04 -10.65 4.15
N PRO A 212 7.92 -10.72 5.17
CA PRO A 212 7.50 -10.54 6.56
C PRO A 212 6.98 -9.13 6.85
N LEU A 213 7.34 -8.10 6.10
CA LEU A 213 6.76 -6.78 6.34
C LEU A 213 5.31 -6.72 5.88
N VAL A 214 4.94 -7.41 4.79
CA VAL A 214 3.52 -7.52 4.38
C VAL A 214 2.71 -8.14 5.51
N GLN A 215 3.21 -9.20 6.15
CA GLN A 215 2.57 -9.83 7.31
C GLN A 215 2.44 -8.88 8.52
N LEU A 216 3.32 -7.88 8.63
CA LEU A 216 3.36 -6.93 9.74
C LEU A 216 2.59 -5.63 9.49
N ARG A 217 1.88 -5.48 8.36
CA ARG A 217 1.00 -4.33 8.08
C ARG A 217 0.10 -3.90 9.25
N PRO A 218 -0.52 -4.82 10.02
CA PRO A 218 -1.30 -4.49 11.22
C PRO A 218 -0.53 -3.75 12.32
N VAL A 219 0.78 -3.96 12.37
CA VAL A 219 1.70 -3.41 13.38
C VAL A 219 2.31 -2.08 12.92
N TYR A 220 2.10 -1.66 11.66
CA TYR A 220 2.74 -0.47 11.10
C TYR A 220 2.48 0.80 11.90
N GLY A 221 1.29 0.95 12.47
CA GLY A 221 0.94 2.07 13.36
C GLY A 221 1.90 2.23 14.54
N GLU A 222 2.49 1.13 15.02
CA GLU A 222 3.50 1.13 16.08
C GLU A 222 4.94 1.07 15.52
N LEU A 223 5.20 0.31 14.46
CA LEU A 223 6.54 0.23 13.83
C LEU A 223 7.00 1.57 13.27
N PHE A 224 6.10 2.31 12.62
CA PHE A 224 6.38 3.58 11.96
C PHE A 224 5.88 4.80 12.75
N ALA A 225 5.53 4.62 14.03
CA ALA A 225 5.02 5.67 14.90
C ALA A 225 5.78 7.02 14.83
N PRO A 226 7.14 7.07 14.69
CA PRO A 226 7.85 8.34 14.55
C PRO A 226 7.41 9.21 13.35
N TRP A 227 6.91 8.59 12.29
CA TRP A 227 6.47 9.25 11.06
C TRP A 227 4.95 9.48 11.02
N ILE A 228 4.15 8.63 11.68
CA ILE A 228 2.68 8.62 11.53
C ILE A 228 1.90 8.88 12.84
N SER A 229 2.56 9.44 13.86
CA SER A 229 1.97 9.72 15.17
C SER A 229 0.75 10.66 15.11
N THR A 230 -0.07 10.62 16.17
CA THR A 230 -1.24 11.51 16.34
C THR A 230 -0.89 13.00 16.36
N SER A 231 0.35 13.34 16.71
CA SER A 231 0.87 14.72 16.62
C SER A 231 1.11 15.21 15.20
N ARG A 232 1.18 14.29 14.22
CA ARG A 232 1.40 14.59 12.79
C ARG A 232 0.15 14.31 11.94
N CYS A 233 -0.60 13.26 12.29
CA CYS A 233 -1.63 12.66 11.43
C CYS A 233 -2.90 12.36 12.23
N SER A 234 -4.09 12.64 11.68
CA SER A 234 -5.36 12.26 12.32
C SER A 234 -5.59 10.76 12.29
N SER A 235 -5.08 10.12 11.24
CA SER A 235 -5.19 8.70 10.95
C SER A 235 -3.90 8.28 10.24
N TRP A 236 -3.66 6.97 10.20
CA TRP A 236 -2.64 6.42 9.32
C TRP A 236 -3.22 5.29 8.49
N ALA A 237 -2.60 4.99 7.37
CA ALA A 237 -2.96 3.86 6.54
C ALA A 237 -1.71 3.26 5.91
N TRP A 238 -1.81 2.04 5.44
CA TRP A 238 -0.83 1.50 4.50
C TRP A 238 -1.44 1.34 3.13
N ALA A 239 -0.61 1.38 2.09
CA ALA A 239 -1.04 1.20 0.72
C ALA A 239 -0.06 0.35 -0.09
N ASP A 240 -0.61 -0.44 -1.00
CA ASP A 240 0.11 -1.24 -1.97
C ASP A 240 0.67 -0.38 -3.12
N LEU A 241 1.90 -0.67 -3.57
CA LEU A 241 2.57 0.06 -4.66
C LEU A 241 2.24 -0.45 -6.06
N ASP A 242 1.54 -1.58 -6.18
CA ASP A 242 1.06 -2.12 -7.45
C ASP A 242 -0.33 -1.60 -7.80
N THR A 243 -0.63 -0.36 -7.42
CA THR A 243 -1.93 0.27 -7.60
C THR A 243 -1.82 1.73 -8.01
N VAL A 244 -2.68 2.15 -8.94
CA VAL A 244 -2.94 3.57 -9.27
C VAL A 244 -4.19 4.02 -8.55
N TRP A 245 -4.09 5.16 -7.89
CA TRP A 245 -5.19 5.77 -7.17
C TRP A 245 -5.86 6.85 -8.02
N GLY A 246 -7.19 6.85 -8.07
CA GLY A 246 -7.98 7.94 -8.65
C GLY A 246 -8.08 9.13 -7.72
N ASP A 247 -9.31 9.62 -7.48
CA ASP A 247 -9.57 10.75 -6.59
C ASP A 247 -9.42 10.36 -5.12
N LEU A 248 -8.18 10.10 -4.70
CA LEU A 248 -7.82 9.71 -3.34
C LEU A 248 -8.21 10.81 -2.34
N GLY A 249 -8.11 12.07 -2.73
CA GLY A 249 -8.51 13.20 -1.90
C GLY A 249 -10.01 13.22 -1.60
N GLY A 250 -10.84 13.09 -2.64
CA GLY A 250 -12.28 12.96 -2.51
C GLY A 250 -12.66 11.71 -1.70
N LEU A 251 -12.02 10.58 -1.99
CA LEU A 251 -12.21 9.32 -1.28
C LEU A 251 -11.95 9.50 0.22
N LEU A 252 -10.73 9.89 0.58
CA LEU A 252 -10.31 9.98 1.98
C LEU A 252 -11.03 11.08 2.74
N ASN A 253 -11.46 12.16 2.09
CA ASN A 253 -12.25 13.21 2.74
C ASN A 253 -13.72 12.82 3.00
N ALA A 254 -14.13 11.59 2.70
CA ALA A 254 -15.47 11.15 3.02
C ALA A 254 -15.64 10.89 4.52
N PRO A 255 -16.79 11.30 5.12
CA PRO A 255 -17.09 11.04 6.53
C PRO A 255 -16.94 9.56 6.92
N LEU A 256 -17.28 8.67 5.99
CA LEU A 256 -17.18 7.22 6.15
C LEU A 256 -15.80 6.79 6.67
N TYR A 257 -14.72 7.33 6.12
CA TYR A 257 -13.35 6.92 6.46
C TYR A 257 -12.78 7.66 7.65
N LEU A 258 -12.93 8.99 7.70
CA LEU A 258 -12.24 9.82 8.70
C LEU A 258 -13.01 10.01 10.01
N THR A 259 -14.32 9.74 10.02
CA THR A 259 -15.13 10.04 11.22
C THR A 259 -16.04 8.90 11.66
N GLN A 260 -16.48 8.04 10.75
CA GLN A 260 -17.47 7.00 11.05
C GLN A 260 -16.84 5.63 11.33
N THR A 261 -15.62 5.40 10.87
CA THR A 261 -14.97 4.09 10.89
C THR A 261 -13.70 4.10 11.74
N ASP A 262 -13.43 3.01 12.45
CA ASP A 262 -12.20 2.80 13.21
C ASP A 262 -11.09 2.22 12.34
N VAL A 263 -11.43 1.22 11.52
CA VAL A 263 -10.55 0.61 10.52
C VAL A 263 -11.26 0.57 9.18
N PHE A 264 -10.68 1.10 8.13
CA PHE A 264 -11.24 0.97 6.79
C PHE A 264 -10.29 0.26 5.85
N THR A 265 -10.83 -0.42 4.85
CA THR A 265 -10.03 -1.17 3.89
C THR A 265 -10.68 -1.13 2.52
N ILE A 266 -9.86 -0.97 1.48
CA ILE A 266 -10.29 -0.94 0.08
C ILE A 266 -9.90 -2.28 -0.55
N GLY A 267 -10.85 -3.22 -0.63
CA GLY A 267 -10.63 -4.62 -1.01
C GLY A 267 -10.34 -4.84 -2.50
N PHE A 268 -10.12 -6.10 -2.88
CA PHE A 268 -9.79 -6.53 -4.25
C PHE A 268 -11.05 -6.84 -5.11
N GLY A 269 -12.17 -6.17 -4.82
CA GLY A 269 -13.44 -6.49 -5.49
C GLY A 269 -13.93 -7.93 -5.23
N ASP A 270 -13.62 -8.48 -4.06
CA ASP A 270 -14.11 -9.78 -3.60
C ASP A 270 -15.08 -9.59 -2.44
N GLU A 271 -16.28 -9.13 -2.79
CA GLU A 271 -17.32 -8.65 -1.88
C GLU A 271 -17.80 -9.71 -0.88
N ASN A 272 -17.56 -11.00 -1.14
CA ASN A 272 -17.96 -12.07 -0.25
C ASN A 272 -17.00 -12.29 0.93
N ARG A 273 -15.88 -11.57 0.96
CA ARG A 273 -14.82 -11.71 1.97
C ARG A 273 -14.63 -10.42 2.74
N VAL A 274 -14.34 -10.57 4.04
CA VAL A 274 -13.97 -9.45 4.90
C VAL A 274 -12.54 -9.66 5.39
N TYR A 275 -11.65 -8.72 5.07
CA TYR A 275 -10.29 -8.74 5.59
C TYR A 275 -9.60 -7.37 5.58
N THR A 276 -8.65 -7.13 6.49
CA THR A 276 -7.90 -5.88 6.66
C THR A 276 -6.65 -5.77 5.76
N ARG A 277 -6.68 -6.43 4.60
CA ARG A 277 -5.61 -6.41 3.56
C ARG A 277 -6.10 -5.87 2.21
N GLY A 278 -6.96 -4.88 2.21
CA GLY A 278 -7.24 -4.16 0.98
C GLY A 278 -5.99 -3.50 0.37
N GLN A 279 -6.07 -3.03 -0.87
CA GLN A 279 -5.01 -2.24 -1.53
C GLN A 279 -4.60 -1.00 -0.74
N LEU A 280 -5.49 -0.50 0.12
CA LEU A 280 -5.21 0.48 1.15
C LEU A 280 -6.06 0.15 2.37
N THR A 281 -5.44 0.16 3.54
CA THR A 281 -6.12 -0.06 4.82
C THR A 281 -5.67 0.97 5.83
N GLY A 282 -6.64 1.68 6.43
CA GLY A 282 -6.41 2.76 7.37
C GLY A 282 -6.98 2.52 8.75
N PHE A 283 -6.33 3.11 9.74
CA PHE A 283 -6.62 3.05 11.16
C PHE A 283 -6.83 4.47 11.70
N ASN A 284 -8.02 4.72 12.22
CA ASN A 284 -8.45 6.03 12.67
C ASN A 284 -8.13 6.26 14.14
N GLN A 285 -6.88 6.64 14.39
CA GLN A 285 -6.38 6.94 15.73
C GLN A 285 -7.04 8.18 16.38
N HIS A 286 -7.63 9.07 15.59
CA HIS A 286 -8.38 10.21 16.11
C HIS A 286 -9.74 9.79 16.68
N LYS A 287 -10.48 8.93 15.97
CA LYS A 287 -11.77 8.39 16.41
C LYS A 287 -11.60 7.49 17.64
N THR A 288 -10.65 6.56 17.58
CA THR A 288 -10.43 5.57 18.64
C THR A 288 -8.96 5.57 19.07
N PRO A 289 -8.63 6.27 20.17
CA PRO A 289 -7.32 6.18 20.78
C PRO A 289 -6.97 4.73 21.11
N GLY A 290 -5.80 4.26 20.67
CA GLY A 290 -5.37 2.87 20.88
C GLY A 290 -5.79 1.89 19.80
N VAL A 291 -6.42 2.32 18.69
CA VAL A 291 -6.71 1.44 17.54
C VAL A 291 -5.44 0.71 17.05
N ASN A 292 -4.26 1.34 17.18
CA ASN A 292 -2.96 0.80 16.77
C ASN A 292 -2.51 -0.42 17.59
N THR A 293 -3.14 -0.75 18.71
CA THR A 293 -2.77 -1.92 19.53
C THR A 293 -3.69 -3.12 19.28
N VAL A 294 -4.69 -2.99 18.39
CA VAL A 294 -5.65 -4.06 18.12
C VAL A 294 -4.98 -5.36 17.64
N TRP A 295 -3.86 -5.24 16.91
CA TRP A 295 -3.09 -6.38 16.42
C TRP A 295 -2.59 -7.28 17.56
N ARG A 296 -2.47 -6.78 18.80
CA ARG A 296 -2.05 -7.59 19.96
C ARG A 296 -3.06 -8.67 20.34
N LYS A 297 -4.31 -8.55 19.88
CA LYS A 297 -5.31 -9.62 20.03
C LYS A 297 -5.12 -10.75 19.02
N CYS A 298 -4.26 -10.57 18.03
CA CYS A 298 -3.83 -11.66 17.18
C CYS A 298 -2.92 -12.61 17.97
N SER A 299 -3.31 -13.88 18.10
CA SER A 299 -2.57 -14.88 18.88
C SER A 299 -1.12 -15.06 18.42
N ASP A 300 -0.89 -14.98 17.10
CA ASP A 300 0.44 -15.12 16.50
C ASP A 300 1.36 -13.92 16.75
N LEU A 301 0.82 -12.79 17.19
CA LEU A 301 1.57 -11.58 17.56
C LEU A 301 1.36 -11.19 19.03
N ALA A 302 0.66 -11.98 19.83
CA ALA A 302 0.30 -11.59 21.19
C ALA A 302 1.53 -11.46 22.11
N THR A 303 2.60 -12.21 21.82
CA THR A 303 3.85 -12.25 22.60
C THR A 303 5.05 -12.40 21.68
N ILE A 304 6.25 -12.07 22.19
CA ILE A 304 7.51 -12.30 21.46
C ILE A 304 7.70 -13.77 21.09
N ALA A 305 7.31 -14.70 21.96
CA ALA A 305 7.40 -16.14 21.71
C ALA A 305 6.45 -16.57 20.58
N ALA A 306 5.22 -16.04 20.56
CA ALA A 306 4.26 -16.29 19.50
C ALA A 306 4.74 -15.71 18.16
N ALA A 307 5.25 -14.48 18.14
CA ALA A 307 5.80 -13.86 16.93
C ALA A 307 7.02 -14.64 16.41
N THR A 308 7.91 -15.08 17.30
CA THR A 308 9.06 -15.92 16.95
C THR A 308 8.60 -17.24 16.33
N ALA A 309 7.63 -17.91 16.97
CA ALA A 309 7.06 -19.15 16.45
C ALA A 309 6.41 -18.93 15.08
N PHE A 310 5.65 -17.84 14.91
CA PHE A 310 5.00 -17.46 13.65
C PHE A 310 6.00 -17.31 12.51
N PHE A 311 7.05 -16.49 12.70
CA PHE A 311 8.07 -16.28 11.65
C PHE A 311 8.92 -17.53 11.39
N GLY A 312 8.95 -18.48 12.34
CA GLY A 312 9.60 -19.77 12.17
C GLY A 312 8.78 -20.80 11.38
N ARG A 313 7.47 -20.58 11.17
CA ARG A 313 6.59 -21.49 10.41
C ARG A 313 6.92 -21.45 8.93
N ASP A 314 6.78 -22.60 8.29
CA ASP A 314 6.83 -22.70 6.83
C ASP A 314 5.50 -22.22 6.23
N GLY A 315 5.55 -21.57 5.05
CA GLY A 315 4.34 -21.13 4.33
C GLY A 315 3.83 -19.74 4.68
N TRP A 316 2.77 -19.28 4.00
CA TRP A 316 2.14 -17.97 4.15
C TRP A 316 0.95 -18.06 5.11
N ALA A 317 0.88 -17.17 6.11
CA ALA A 317 -0.14 -17.22 7.16
C ALA A 317 -1.01 -15.96 7.25
N ALA A 318 -0.84 -15.01 6.31
CA ALA A 318 -1.77 -13.92 6.05
C ALA A 318 -2.28 -13.14 7.30
N LEU A 319 -1.37 -12.73 8.19
CA LEU A 319 -1.72 -12.03 9.45
C LEU A 319 -2.55 -10.77 9.23
N ASP A 320 -2.26 -10.07 8.14
CA ASP A 320 -2.93 -8.85 7.70
C ASP A 320 -4.34 -9.10 7.14
N GLU A 321 -4.63 -10.30 6.64
CA GLU A 321 -5.95 -10.69 6.14
C GLU A 321 -6.83 -11.39 7.17
N GLY A 322 -6.26 -12.32 7.95
CA GLY A 322 -7.04 -13.19 8.81
C GLY A 322 -7.07 -12.71 10.25
N CYS A 323 -6.01 -13.03 10.98
CA CYS A 323 -5.90 -12.82 12.41
C CYS A 323 -6.16 -11.36 12.85
N THR A 324 -5.70 -10.38 12.08
CA THR A 324 -5.96 -8.96 12.35
C THR A 324 -7.41 -8.57 12.11
N THR A 325 -8.00 -9.05 11.03
CA THR A 325 -9.43 -8.83 10.75
C THR A 325 -10.29 -9.36 11.88
N ARG A 326 -10.00 -10.59 12.32
CA ARG A 326 -10.65 -11.16 13.51
C ARG A 326 -10.45 -10.26 14.72
N ALA A 327 -9.22 -9.85 15.00
CA ALA A 327 -8.91 -8.97 16.12
C ALA A 327 -9.71 -7.65 16.07
N VAL A 328 -9.87 -7.03 14.89
CA VAL A 328 -10.67 -5.81 14.69
C VAL A 328 -12.15 -6.08 14.96
N ILE A 329 -12.73 -7.09 14.31
CA ILE A 329 -14.15 -7.44 14.44
C ILE A 329 -14.51 -7.78 15.89
N GLU A 330 -13.68 -8.58 16.55
CA GLU A 330 -13.90 -9.02 17.94
C GLU A 330 -13.59 -7.94 18.98
N SER A 331 -12.96 -6.84 18.57
CA SER A 331 -12.73 -5.69 19.45
C SER A 331 -13.93 -4.77 19.60
N GLY A 332 -15.02 -5.01 18.85
CA GLY A 332 -16.14 -4.09 18.75
C GLY A 332 -15.82 -2.82 17.96
N LEU A 333 -14.66 -2.77 17.30
CA LEU A 333 -14.32 -1.67 16.40
C LEU A 333 -15.19 -1.74 15.15
N THR A 334 -15.47 -0.57 14.56
CA THR A 334 -16.14 -0.48 13.27
C THR A 334 -15.13 -0.72 12.16
N LEU A 335 -15.32 -1.80 11.40
CA LEU A 335 -14.58 -2.08 10.17
C LEU A 335 -15.44 -1.70 8.96
N THR A 336 -14.93 -0.83 8.09
CA THR A 336 -15.58 -0.56 6.80
C THR A 336 -14.75 -1.15 5.68
N ALA A 337 -15.28 -2.21 5.05
CA ALA A 337 -14.69 -2.83 3.88
C ALA A 337 -15.38 -2.30 2.62
N VAL A 338 -14.58 -1.74 1.71
CA VAL A 338 -15.05 -1.14 0.48
C VAL A 338 -14.49 -1.96 -0.67
N PRO A 339 -15.29 -2.88 -1.25
CA PRO A 339 -14.84 -3.67 -2.39
C PRO A 339 -14.81 -2.77 -3.64
N ILE A 340 -13.71 -2.05 -3.83
CA ILE A 340 -13.50 -1.28 -5.05
C ILE A 340 -12.27 -1.82 -5.76
N GLN A 341 -12.52 -2.53 -6.85
CA GLN A 341 -11.53 -2.77 -7.87
C GLN A 341 -12.19 -2.64 -9.25
N GLU A 342 -11.65 -1.79 -10.11
CA GLU A 342 -11.73 -2.01 -11.54
C GLU A 342 -10.63 -3.01 -11.88
N ALA A 343 -10.98 -4.29 -11.89
CA ALA A 343 -10.05 -5.34 -12.24
C ALA A 343 -9.86 -5.30 -13.76
N ASP A 344 -8.71 -4.76 -14.20
CA ASP A 344 -7.81 -5.19 -15.28
C ASP A 344 -8.42 -5.95 -16.50
N TRP A 345 -9.30 -6.94 -16.32
CA TRP A 345 -9.60 -7.98 -17.31
C TRP A 345 -10.67 -7.58 -18.35
N GLY A 346 -11.11 -6.32 -18.37
CA GLY A 346 -12.15 -5.85 -19.29
C GLY A 346 -11.95 -4.46 -19.88
N ALA A 347 -10.95 -3.70 -19.41
CA ALA A 347 -10.68 -2.37 -19.92
C ALA A 347 -9.77 -2.42 -21.15
N ALA A 348 -10.17 -1.79 -22.24
CA ALA A 348 -9.32 -1.56 -23.40
C ALA A 348 -8.31 -0.41 -23.16
N LEU A 349 -8.66 0.52 -22.27
CA LEU A 349 -7.82 1.64 -21.88
C LEU A 349 -8.18 2.09 -20.46
N VAL A 350 -7.17 2.23 -19.60
CA VAL A 350 -7.25 2.93 -18.33
C VAL A 350 -6.50 4.24 -18.48
N ARG A 351 -7.07 5.34 -17.98
CA ARG A 351 -6.49 6.67 -18.08
C ARG A 351 -6.59 7.38 -16.74
N PHE A 352 -5.46 7.81 -16.20
CA PHE A 352 -5.38 8.70 -15.05
C PHE A 352 -5.07 10.12 -15.53
N GLU A 353 -6.00 11.04 -15.32
CA GLU A 353 -5.94 12.43 -15.79
C GLU A 353 -6.61 13.33 -14.76
N ASN A 354 -5.92 14.41 -14.35
CA ASN A 354 -6.43 15.40 -13.40
C ASN A 354 -6.89 14.80 -12.06
N GLY A 355 -6.16 13.80 -11.55
CA GLY A 355 -6.57 13.09 -10.33
C GLY A 355 -7.77 12.16 -10.51
N ILE A 356 -8.28 11.99 -11.72
CA ILE A 356 -9.41 11.12 -12.04
C ILE A 356 -8.88 9.88 -12.74
N LEU A 357 -9.29 8.71 -12.25
CA LEU A 357 -8.99 7.43 -12.87
C LEU A 357 -10.24 6.95 -13.61
N LEU A 358 -10.09 6.78 -14.92
CA LEU A 358 -11.15 6.32 -15.81
C LEU A 358 -10.73 4.99 -16.42
N ALA A 359 -11.70 4.10 -16.61
CA ALA A 359 -11.54 2.85 -17.36
C ALA A 359 -12.54 2.84 -18.52
N CYS A 360 -12.07 2.47 -19.71
CA CYS A 360 -12.88 2.32 -20.89
C CYS A 360 -12.98 0.86 -21.28
N ARG A 361 -14.20 0.34 -21.36
CA ARG A 361 -14.49 -1.01 -21.83
C ARG A 361 -15.09 -0.95 -23.23
N ILE A 362 -14.58 -1.79 -24.12
CA ILE A 362 -15.09 -1.96 -25.48
C ILE A 362 -14.91 -3.41 -25.92
N LYS A 363 -15.79 -3.88 -26.81
CA LYS A 363 -15.82 -5.27 -27.28
C LYS A 363 -14.50 -5.71 -27.95
N GLU A 364 -13.86 -4.79 -28.69
CA GLU A 364 -12.65 -5.07 -29.45
C GLU A 364 -11.57 -4.06 -29.09
N ASN A 365 -10.45 -4.52 -28.54
CA ASN A 365 -9.32 -3.67 -28.14
C ASN A 365 -8.38 -3.37 -29.33
N THR A 366 -8.87 -2.63 -30.32
CA THR A 366 -8.06 -2.15 -31.47
C THR A 366 -7.47 -0.76 -31.20
N PRO A 367 -6.40 -0.34 -31.90
CA PRO A 367 -5.87 1.03 -31.79
C PRO A 367 -6.91 2.13 -32.04
N GLU A 368 -7.80 1.94 -33.00
CA GLU A 368 -8.87 2.89 -33.34
C GLU A 368 -9.87 3.01 -32.19
N ASN A 369 -10.29 1.87 -31.63
CA ASN A 369 -11.19 1.82 -30.49
C ASN A 369 -10.57 2.42 -29.22
N ARG A 370 -9.27 2.19 -28.99
CA ARG A 370 -8.53 2.88 -27.91
C ARG A 370 -8.47 4.39 -28.13
N ASN A 371 -8.44 4.88 -29.37
CA ASN A 371 -8.50 6.31 -29.66
C ASN A 371 -9.88 6.91 -29.34
N LEU A 372 -10.96 6.19 -29.65
CA LEU A 372 -12.31 6.58 -29.26
C LEU A 372 -12.46 6.64 -27.72
N CYS A 373 -11.96 5.61 -27.02
CA CYS A 373 -11.86 5.63 -25.56
C CYS A 373 -11.13 6.88 -25.07
N ARG A 374 -9.97 7.19 -25.62
CA ARG A 374 -9.14 8.34 -25.22
C ARG A 374 -9.91 9.66 -25.34
N THR A 375 -10.53 9.92 -26.49
CA THR A 375 -11.30 11.17 -26.69
C THR A 375 -12.44 11.28 -25.68
N ALA A 376 -13.23 10.22 -25.53
CA ALA A 376 -14.39 10.26 -24.65
C ALA A 376 -14.00 10.32 -23.16
N MET A 377 -12.90 9.66 -22.77
CA MET A 377 -12.34 9.76 -21.42
C MET A 377 -11.80 11.16 -21.12
N ARG A 378 -11.15 11.84 -22.10
CA ARG A 378 -10.70 13.24 -21.92
C ARG A 378 -11.87 14.18 -21.69
N ASP A 379 -12.92 14.07 -22.50
CA ASP A 379 -14.14 14.87 -22.33
C ASP A 379 -14.76 14.61 -20.96
N ARG A 380 -14.77 13.35 -20.51
CA ARG A 380 -15.27 12.98 -19.19
C ARG A 380 -14.39 13.49 -18.06
N ALA A 381 -13.06 13.36 -18.16
CA ALA A 381 -12.11 13.86 -17.17
C ALA A 381 -12.22 15.38 -17.02
N ARG A 382 -12.40 16.13 -18.12
CA ARG A 382 -12.67 17.58 -18.07
C ARG A 382 -13.98 17.92 -17.37
N ALA A 383 -15.03 17.15 -17.62
CA ALA A 383 -16.31 17.34 -16.94
C ALA A 383 -16.23 17.02 -15.43
N LEU A 384 -15.41 16.03 -15.05
CA LEU A 384 -15.24 15.59 -13.65
C LEU A 384 -14.21 16.41 -12.87
N GLY A 385 -13.17 16.94 -13.53
CA GLY A 385 -12.03 17.66 -12.94
C GLY A 385 -12.38 19.05 -12.38
N THR A 386 -13.62 19.27 -11.95
CA THR A 386 -14.02 20.50 -11.29
C THR A 386 -13.63 20.46 -9.80
N PRO A 387 -13.11 21.55 -9.20
CA PRO A 387 -12.69 21.61 -7.80
C PRO A 387 -13.79 21.27 -6.78
N ASN A 388 -15.07 21.31 -7.20
CA ASN A 388 -16.24 21.08 -6.36
C ASN A 388 -16.76 19.64 -6.43
N ARG A 389 -15.94 18.70 -6.91
CA ARG A 389 -16.35 17.31 -7.02
C ARG A 389 -16.66 16.71 -5.64
N ILE A 390 -17.82 16.05 -5.56
CA ILE A 390 -18.29 15.38 -4.34
C ILE A 390 -18.02 13.89 -4.48
N SER A 391 -17.23 13.34 -3.56
CA SER A 391 -17.03 11.90 -3.42
C SER A 391 -18.36 11.17 -3.25
N PRO A 392 -18.54 9.96 -3.83
CA PRO A 392 -19.77 9.20 -3.66
C PRO A 392 -20.06 8.87 -2.19
N PHE A 393 -19.03 8.83 -1.34
CA PHE A 393 -19.18 8.58 0.08
C PHE A 393 -19.50 9.83 0.92
N LYS A 394 -19.60 11.01 0.28
CA LYS A 394 -20.09 12.24 0.91
C LYS A 394 -21.59 12.44 0.74
N VAL A 395 -22.24 11.66 -0.13
CA VAL A 395 -23.70 11.66 -0.22
C VAL A 395 -24.31 10.65 0.74
N GLU A 396 -25.57 10.84 1.10
CA GLU A 396 -26.30 9.86 1.89
C GLU A 396 -26.43 8.53 1.12
N PRO A 397 -26.29 7.38 1.79
CA PRO A 397 -26.52 6.08 1.16
C PRO A 397 -27.91 5.98 0.54
N THR A 398 -28.02 5.40 -0.65
CA THR A 398 -29.30 5.16 -1.34
C THR A 398 -30.03 3.95 -0.83
N ALA A 399 -29.28 2.96 -0.34
CA ALA A 399 -29.82 1.76 0.28
C ALA A 399 -28.92 1.32 1.43
N SER A 400 -29.54 0.61 2.38
CA SER A 400 -28.82 -0.07 3.44
C SER A 400 -29.49 -1.41 3.73
N THR A 401 -28.71 -2.48 3.61
CA THR A 401 -29.17 -3.85 3.80
C THR A 401 -28.41 -4.47 4.97
N PRO A 402 -29.10 -5.09 5.95
CA PRO A 402 -28.43 -5.85 7.00
C PRO A 402 -27.46 -6.86 6.39
N LEU A 403 -26.27 -6.96 6.97
CA LEU A 403 -25.21 -7.84 6.48
C LEU A 403 -24.95 -8.93 7.53
N VAL A 404 -24.97 -10.19 7.09
CA VAL A 404 -24.69 -11.34 7.95
C VAL A 404 -23.26 -11.79 7.70
N LEU A 405 -22.44 -11.69 8.74
CA LEU A 405 -21.11 -12.27 8.76
C LEU A 405 -21.15 -13.67 9.33
N GLU A 406 -20.44 -14.58 8.69
CA GLU A 406 -20.30 -15.95 9.13
C GLU A 406 -18.84 -16.36 9.17
N GLN A 407 -18.48 -17.09 10.22
CA GLN A 407 -17.26 -17.86 10.23
C GLN A 407 -17.55 -19.21 9.56
N PRO A 408 -16.74 -19.65 8.57
CA PRO A 408 -16.93 -20.94 7.92
C PRO A 408 -16.91 -22.10 8.91
N ALA A 409 -17.86 -23.03 8.78
CA ALA A 409 -17.88 -24.25 9.60
C ALA A 409 -16.82 -25.28 9.16
N GLY A 410 -16.28 -25.12 7.95
CA GLY A 410 -15.26 -25.99 7.38
C GLY A 410 -14.68 -25.45 6.08
N TRP A 411 -13.61 -26.11 5.59
CA TRP A 411 -12.86 -25.71 4.39
C TRP A 411 -13.69 -25.68 3.10
N ASN A 412 -14.79 -26.42 3.03
CA ASN A 412 -15.72 -26.40 1.89
C ASN A 412 -16.67 -25.19 1.89
N THR A 413 -16.72 -24.44 3.00
CA THR A 413 -17.58 -23.26 3.18
C THR A 413 -16.77 -21.97 3.32
N THR A 414 -15.44 -22.04 3.22
CA THR A 414 -14.60 -20.86 3.32
C THR A 414 -14.69 -20.01 2.06
N CYS A 415 -14.84 -18.70 2.24
CA CYS A 415 -14.68 -17.74 1.16
C CYS A 415 -13.19 -17.49 0.84
N SER A 416 -12.28 -17.76 1.78
CA SER A 416 -10.83 -17.52 1.66
C SER A 416 -10.05 -18.80 1.98
N GLY A 417 -9.81 -19.63 0.97
CA GLY A 417 -9.17 -20.95 1.14
C GLY A 417 -7.71 -20.94 1.59
N TRP A 418 -7.09 -19.76 1.74
CA TRP A 418 -5.71 -19.59 2.19
C TRP A 418 -5.60 -19.08 3.63
N LEU A 419 -6.72 -18.76 4.27
CA LEU A 419 -6.77 -18.33 5.67
C LEU A 419 -7.14 -19.50 6.59
N PRO A 420 -6.69 -19.51 7.85
CA PRO A 420 -7.24 -20.37 8.87
C PRO A 420 -8.77 -20.18 8.98
N LEU A 421 -9.51 -21.25 9.30
CA LEU A 421 -10.97 -21.21 9.38
C LEU A 421 -11.45 -20.20 10.43
N GLU A 422 -10.79 -20.20 11.58
CA GLU A 422 -11.06 -19.32 12.72
C GLU A 422 -10.79 -17.84 12.43
N ASP A 423 -10.01 -17.55 11.39
CA ASP A 423 -9.62 -16.20 10.98
C ASP A 423 -10.40 -15.71 9.75
N THR A 424 -11.28 -16.54 9.21
CA THR A 424 -12.07 -16.21 8.02
C THR A 424 -13.45 -15.68 8.40
N TYR A 425 -13.83 -14.54 7.82
CA TYR A 425 -15.17 -13.98 7.90
C TYR A 425 -15.74 -13.79 6.49
N CYS A 426 -16.91 -14.40 6.25
CA CYS A 426 -17.59 -14.39 4.96
C CYS A 426 -18.93 -13.66 5.06
N VAL A 427 -19.33 -13.03 3.96
CA VAL A 427 -20.66 -12.42 3.82
C VAL A 427 -21.62 -13.48 3.26
N ARG A 428 -22.68 -13.83 4.00
CA ARG A 428 -23.58 -14.97 3.68
C ARG A 428 -24.39 -14.77 2.40
N ASP A 429 -24.83 -13.55 2.12
CA ASP A 429 -25.77 -13.25 1.04
C ASP A 429 -25.19 -12.16 0.12
N GLY A 430 -24.45 -12.60 -0.89
CA GLY A 430 -23.74 -11.76 -1.86
C GLY A 430 -24.62 -10.97 -2.84
N THR A 431 -25.82 -10.52 -2.45
CA THR A 431 -26.65 -9.62 -3.27
C THR A 431 -26.13 -8.18 -3.22
N LEU A 432 -24.84 -7.98 -3.54
CA LEU A 432 -24.14 -6.69 -3.56
C LEU A 432 -23.79 -6.25 -4.98
N TRP A 433 -24.44 -6.82 -5.99
CA TRP A 433 -24.12 -6.58 -7.38
C TRP A 433 -25.05 -5.53 -7.99
N ASP A 434 -24.85 -4.27 -7.63
CA ASP A 434 -25.19 -3.17 -8.53
C ASP A 434 -23.88 -2.57 -9.06
N ARG A 435 -23.58 -2.82 -10.35
CA ARG A 435 -22.41 -2.26 -11.05
C ARG A 435 -22.48 -0.72 -11.14
N ASN A 436 -23.67 -0.17 -10.97
CA ASN A 436 -23.94 1.26 -10.88
C ASN A 436 -24.05 1.71 -9.42
N ALA A 437 -23.42 1.02 -8.47
CA ALA A 437 -23.28 1.48 -7.10
C ALA A 437 -21.86 1.26 -6.59
N VAL A 438 -21.46 2.10 -5.64
CA VAL A 438 -20.27 1.83 -4.82
C VAL A 438 -20.79 1.30 -3.50
N TRP A 439 -20.39 0.09 -3.13
CA TRP A 439 -20.82 -0.54 -1.89
C TRP A 439 -19.78 -0.36 -0.80
N ALA A 440 -20.23 -0.16 0.44
CA ALA A 440 -19.38 -0.29 1.60
C ALA A 440 -20.04 -1.21 2.62
N GLN A 441 -19.29 -2.17 3.12
CA GLN A 441 -19.70 -3.08 4.17
C GLN A 441 -19.26 -2.49 5.49
N ILE A 442 -20.21 -2.01 6.28
CA ILE A 442 -19.97 -1.49 7.62
C ILE A 442 -20.19 -2.64 8.60
N ILE A 443 -19.16 -3.00 9.33
CA ILE A 443 -19.12 -4.16 10.19
C ILE A 443 -18.90 -3.71 11.62
N THR A 444 -19.78 -4.18 12.50
CA THR A 444 -19.75 -3.91 13.93
C THR A 444 -19.97 -5.22 14.69
N ASP A 445 -19.25 -5.41 15.79
CA ASP A 445 -19.51 -6.46 16.80
C ASP A 445 -19.89 -7.84 16.23
N ARG A 446 -18.90 -8.55 15.67
CA ARG A 446 -19.04 -9.90 15.07
C ARG A 446 -20.19 -10.07 14.06
N GLY A 447 -20.73 -8.99 13.51
CA GLY A 447 -21.86 -9.04 12.58
C GLY A 447 -23.21 -9.37 13.22
N ILE A 448 -23.32 -9.32 14.55
CA ILE A 448 -24.55 -9.68 15.28
C ILE A 448 -25.48 -8.46 15.42
N SER A 449 -24.93 -7.25 15.34
CA SER A 449 -25.67 -6.02 15.55
C SER A 449 -26.40 -5.54 14.29
N ALA A 450 -27.53 -4.85 14.47
CA ALA A 450 -28.24 -4.16 13.38
C ALA A 450 -27.42 -3.02 12.72
N ALA A 451 -26.29 -2.62 13.32
CA ALA A 451 -25.36 -1.68 12.71
C ALA A 451 -24.43 -2.34 11.68
N THR A 452 -24.35 -3.67 11.63
CA THR A 452 -23.68 -4.40 10.56
C THR A 452 -24.55 -4.45 9.31
N ARG A 453 -24.09 -3.80 8.26
CA ARG A 453 -24.89 -3.54 7.07
C ARG A 453 -24.01 -3.27 5.86
N SER A 454 -24.52 -3.62 4.70
CA SER A 454 -24.02 -3.10 3.44
C SER A 454 -24.76 -1.80 3.12
N VAL A 455 -24.01 -0.76 2.76
CA VAL A 455 -24.56 0.53 2.32
C VAL A 455 -24.20 0.76 0.86
N GLU A 456 -25.21 1.20 0.12
CA GLU A 456 -25.10 1.50 -1.29
C GLU A 456 -24.93 3.01 -1.47
N TYR A 457 -23.90 3.42 -2.21
CA TYR A 457 -23.69 4.81 -2.60
C TYR A 457 -23.84 4.94 -4.12
N LYS A 458 -24.77 5.80 -4.55
CA LYS A 458 -24.90 6.21 -5.95
C LYS A 458 -24.48 7.65 -6.10
N HIS A 459 -23.80 7.94 -7.20
CA HIS A 459 -23.62 9.32 -7.60
C HIS A 459 -24.99 9.95 -7.91
N PRO A 460 -25.18 11.25 -7.62
CA PRO A 460 -26.38 11.97 -8.05
C PRO A 460 -26.56 11.82 -9.57
N PRO A 461 -27.77 11.72 -10.14
CA PRO A 461 -27.96 11.49 -11.58
C PRO A 461 -27.25 12.49 -12.50
N ALA A 462 -27.13 13.75 -12.08
CA ALA A 462 -26.39 14.79 -12.82
C ALA A 462 -24.86 14.56 -12.83
N LEU A 463 -24.36 13.75 -11.89
CA LEU A 463 -22.98 13.38 -11.72
C LEU A 463 -22.73 11.89 -12.01
N ASP A 464 -23.76 11.05 -12.17
CA ASP A 464 -23.66 9.59 -12.27
C ASP A 464 -22.89 9.20 -13.54
N PRO A 465 -21.58 8.90 -13.42
CA PRO A 465 -20.68 8.81 -14.57
C PRO A 465 -20.70 7.48 -15.29
N ARG A 466 -21.25 6.45 -14.65
CA ARG A 466 -20.60 5.14 -14.70
C ARG A 466 -20.68 4.47 -16.06
N THR A 467 -21.59 4.89 -16.92
CA THR A 467 -21.63 4.37 -18.28
C THR A 467 -22.09 5.46 -19.24
N ILE A 468 -21.15 6.17 -19.87
CA ILE A 468 -21.45 6.89 -21.10
C ILE A 468 -21.39 5.90 -22.25
N ARG A 469 -22.54 5.58 -22.84
CA ARG A 469 -22.63 4.79 -24.07
C ARG A 469 -22.42 5.69 -25.27
N VAL A 470 -21.20 5.67 -25.81
CA VAL A 470 -20.90 6.34 -27.08
C VAL A 470 -21.16 5.35 -28.22
N PRO A 471 -22.05 5.67 -29.16
CA PRO A 471 -22.24 4.83 -30.34
C PRO A 471 -20.96 4.86 -31.20
N VAL A 472 -20.37 3.70 -31.46
CA VAL A 472 -19.25 3.60 -32.40
C VAL A 472 -19.79 3.25 -33.79
N PRO A 473 -19.56 4.08 -34.82
CA PRO A 473 -19.89 3.72 -36.18
C PRO A 473 -18.96 2.59 -36.63
N SER A 474 -19.45 1.36 -36.67
CA SER A 474 -18.77 0.27 -37.40
C SER A 474 -19.63 -0.16 -38.59
N SER A 475 -18.99 -0.77 -39.59
CA SER A 475 -19.65 -1.25 -40.80
C SER A 475 -20.64 -2.40 -40.56
N THR A 476 -20.68 -2.99 -39.35
CA THR A 476 -21.46 -4.22 -39.07
C THR A 476 -22.19 -4.25 -37.72
N SER A 477 -21.93 -3.35 -36.77
CA SER A 477 -22.69 -3.21 -35.51
C SER A 477 -22.43 -1.88 -34.78
N THR A 478 -23.38 -1.41 -33.96
CA THR A 478 -23.12 -0.34 -32.99
C THR A 478 -22.41 -0.95 -31.78
N ALA A 479 -21.09 -0.81 -31.70
CA ALA A 479 -20.41 -1.09 -30.44
C ALA A 479 -20.72 0.04 -29.44
N GLU A 480 -20.97 -0.31 -28.19
CA GLU A 480 -21.12 0.64 -27.10
C GLU A 480 -19.77 0.77 -26.38
N LEU A 481 -19.29 2.00 -26.28
CA LEU A 481 -18.21 2.37 -25.36
C LEU A 481 -18.79 2.42 -23.94
N GLU A 482 -18.10 1.90 -22.93
CA GLU A 482 -18.46 2.12 -21.53
C GLU A 482 -17.29 2.81 -20.83
N ILE A 483 -17.52 4.02 -20.30
CA ILE A 483 -16.52 4.77 -19.52
C ILE A 483 -16.93 4.74 -18.06
N LEU A 484 -16.13 4.07 -17.25
CA LEU A 484 -16.29 3.92 -15.82
C LEU A 484 -15.29 4.83 -15.12
N GLU A 485 -15.76 5.50 -14.07
CA GLU A 485 -14.85 6.07 -13.11
C GLU A 485 -14.44 5.01 -12.09
N ALA A 486 -13.13 4.89 -11.85
CA ALA A 486 -12.55 3.99 -10.88
C ALA A 486 -11.91 4.76 -9.72
N VAL A 487 -11.92 4.17 -8.53
CA VAL A 487 -11.15 4.69 -7.39
C VAL A 487 -9.74 4.10 -7.38
N VAL A 488 -9.61 2.87 -7.86
CA VAL A 488 -8.40 2.06 -7.76
C VAL A 488 -8.22 1.28 -9.05
N PHE A 489 -6.99 1.27 -9.57
CA PHE A 489 -6.56 0.36 -10.62
C PHE A 489 -5.40 -0.49 -10.13
N HIS A 490 -5.59 -1.81 -10.05
CA HIS A 490 -4.62 -2.75 -9.49
C HIS A 490 -3.85 -3.49 -10.58
N MET A 491 -2.52 -3.42 -10.54
CA MET A 491 -1.61 -3.86 -11.60
C MET A 491 -1.14 -5.33 -11.47
N GLN A 492 -1.61 -6.09 -10.47
CA GLN A 492 -0.99 -7.36 -10.10
C GLN A 492 -1.09 -8.46 -11.18
N SER A 493 -2.14 -8.48 -12.00
CA SER A 493 -2.24 -9.46 -13.11
C SER A 493 -1.17 -9.24 -14.19
N TRP A 494 -0.63 -8.01 -14.30
CA TRP A 494 0.31 -7.60 -15.34
C TRP A 494 1.79 -7.73 -14.95
N LYS A 495 2.07 -8.03 -13.67
CA LYS A 495 3.44 -8.27 -13.16
C LYS A 495 4.23 -9.34 -13.92
N LYS A 496 3.58 -10.14 -14.79
CA LYS A 496 4.23 -11.20 -15.58
C LYS A 496 4.51 -10.83 -17.05
N ARG A 497 3.95 -9.73 -17.59
CA ARG A 497 4.05 -9.36 -19.02
C ARG A 497 3.97 -7.84 -19.26
N LEU A 498 4.70 -7.06 -18.48
CA LEU A 498 4.88 -5.63 -18.77
C LEU A 498 5.87 -5.49 -19.93
N ASN A 499 5.42 -4.93 -21.06
CA ASN A 499 6.21 -4.88 -22.30
C ASN A 499 6.96 -3.57 -22.48
N VAL A 500 6.28 -2.45 -22.21
CA VAL A 500 6.81 -1.13 -22.48
C VAL A 500 6.32 -0.19 -21.38
N THR A 501 7.28 0.50 -20.79
CA THR A 501 7.01 1.64 -19.92
C THR A 501 7.62 2.88 -20.57
N ASP A 502 6.77 3.77 -21.08
CA ASP A 502 7.19 5.03 -21.66
C ASP A 502 6.83 6.18 -20.71
N HIS A 503 7.73 6.46 -19.76
CA HIS A 503 7.65 7.58 -18.85
C HIS A 503 8.79 8.56 -19.16
N PRO A 504 8.60 9.53 -20.09
CA PRO A 504 9.59 10.55 -20.34
C PRO A 504 10.00 11.21 -19.02
N LEU A 505 11.30 11.31 -18.76
CA LEU A 505 11.81 11.91 -17.53
C LEU A 505 11.36 13.38 -17.38
N GLU A 506 11.05 14.03 -18.51
CA GLU A 506 10.59 15.41 -18.59
C GLU A 506 9.10 15.57 -18.20
N LEU A 507 8.29 14.51 -18.36
CA LEU A 507 6.88 14.47 -17.95
C LEU A 507 6.78 14.01 -16.49
N ASN A 508 7.05 14.94 -15.57
CA ASN A 508 7.08 14.70 -14.13
C ASN A 508 5.68 14.76 -13.47
N ALA A 509 5.60 14.46 -12.17
CA ALA A 509 4.41 14.61 -11.33
C ALA A 509 3.77 16.00 -11.45
N ARG A 510 4.56 17.04 -11.75
CA ARG A 510 4.08 18.39 -11.99
C ARG A 510 3.22 18.48 -13.26
N ALA A 511 3.53 17.78 -14.34
CA ALA A 511 2.69 17.79 -15.55
C ALA A 511 1.33 17.13 -15.28
N LEU A 512 1.29 16.04 -14.50
CA LEU A 512 0.05 15.42 -14.05
C LEU A 512 -0.75 16.35 -13.14
N ARG A 513 -0.06 17.05 -12.22
CA ARG A 513 -0.66 18.03 -11.30
C ARG A 513 -1.21 19.26 -12.02
N ASP A 514 -0.48 19.77 -13.01
CA ASP A 514 -0.84 20.98 -13.75
C ASP A 514 -1.82 20.66 -14.90
N ASN A 515 -2.34 19.41 -14.96
CA ASN A 515 -3.29 18.93 -15.94
C ASN A 515 -2.78 19.01 -17.39
N THR A 516 -1.47 18.88 -17.58
CA THR A 516 -0.79 18.87 -18.89
C THR A 516 -0.29 17.49 -19.29
N ALA A 517 -0.65 16.44 -18.56
CA ALA A 517 -0.31 15.06 -18.87
C ALA A 517 -1.38 14.10 -18.35
N ALA A 518 -1.36 12.87 -18.85
CA ALA A 518 -2.14 11.75 -18.35
C ALA A 518 -1.34 10.45 -18.40
N ILE A 519 -1.65 9.50 -17.52
CA ILE A 519 -1.10 8.14 -17.56
C ILE A 519 -2.11 7.25 -18.27
N GLU A 520 -1.66 6.55 -19.32
CA GLU A 520 -2.44 5.53 -20.02
C GLU A 520 -1.90 4.15 -19.73
N VAL A 521 -2.81 3.22 -19.44
CA VAL A 521 -2.48 1.80 -19.31
C VAL A 521 -3.42 0.97 -20.18
N PHE A 522 -2.86 0.10 -21.00
CA PHE A 522 -3.64 -0.75 -21.89
C PHE A 522 -2.90 -2.06 -22.23
N ASP A 523 -3.68 -3.10 -22.52
CA ASP A 523 -3.16 -4.33 -23.10
C ASP A 523 -2.87 -4.13 -24.59
N ASP A 524 -1.63 -4.39 -24.99
CA ASP A 524 -1.18 -4.32 -26.37
C ASP A 524 -1.61 -5.60 -27.10
N VAL A 525 -2.73 -5.54 -27.82
CA VAL A 525 -3.27 -6.70 -28.55
C VAL A 525 -2.80 -6.67 -30.00
N VAL A 526 -2.08 -7.72 -30.41
CA VAL A 526 -1.62 -7.94 -31.79
C VAL A 526 -2.25 -9.24 -32.29
N ASP A 527 -2.94 -9.18 -33.43
CA ASP A 527 -3.65 -10.32 -34.05
C ASP A 527 -4.60 -11.06 -33.09
N GLY A 528 -5.30 -10.31 -32.24
CA GLY A 528 -6.26 -10.85 -31.26
C GLY A 528 -5.61 -11.53 -30.05
N ARG A 529 -4.30 -11.37 -29.85
CA ARG A 529 -3.58 -11.89 -28.68
C ARG A 529 -2.92 -10.76 -27.90
N SER A 530 -3.04 -10.81 -26.57
CA SER A 530 -2.27 -9.96 -25.67
C SER A 530 -0.78 -10.21 -25.90
N ASN A 531 -0.08 -9.16 -26.35
CA ASN A 531 1.37 -9.09 -26.43
C ASN A 531 1.95 -8.74 -25.06
N GLY A 532 1.20 -8.04 -24.21
CA GLY A 532 1.59 -7.58 -22.88
C GLY A 532 1.08 -6.16 -22.63
N VAL A 533 1.37 -5.61 -21.46
CA VAL A 533 0.80 -4.32 -21.05
C VAL A 533 1.77 -3.19 -21.32
N THR A 534 1.21 -2.05 -21.75
CA THR A 534 1.93 -0.81 -21.92
C THR A 534 1.43 0.22 -20.91
N ILE A 535 2.36 0.84 -20.19
CA ILE A 535 2.13 2.03 -19.36
C ILE A 535 2.85 3.18 -20.04
N ARG A 536 2.16 4.29 -20.27
CA ARG A 536 2.79 5.49 -20.85
C ARG A 536 2.24 6.79 -20.31
N VAL A 537 3.05 7.83 -20.29
CA VAL A 537 2.60 9.20 -20.07
C VAL A 537 2.35 9.85 -21.42
N VAL A 538 1.20 10.51 -21.56
CA VAL A 538 0.84 11.24 -22.78
C VAL A 538 0.49 12.67 -22.43
N GLU A 539 0.93 13.61 -23.26
CA GLU A 539 0.41 14.97 -23.24
C GLU A 539 -1.03 14.99 -23.84
N PRO A 540 -1.96 15.76 -23.25
CA PRO A 540 -3.36 15.80 -23.66
C PRO A 540 -3.60 16.37 -25.06
#